data_AF-A0A1N7NLK7-F1
#
_entry.id   AF-A0A1N7NLK7-F1
#
_cell.length_a   1.000
_cell.length_b   1.000
_cell.length_c   1.000
_cell.angle_alpha   90.00
_cell.angle_beta   90.00
_cell.angle_gamma   90.00
#
_symmetry.space_group_name_H-M   'P 1'
#
loop_
_entity.id
_entity.type
_entity.pdbx_description
1 polymer ?
#
loop_
_entity_poly.entity_id
_entity_poly.type
_entity_poly.pdbx_seq_one_letter_code
_entity_poly.pdbx_strand_id
1 'polypeptide(L)'
;MMQHITGIARNQMVFTSLEDSISEDNPVRFIDAFVENIDLKALGFELRTPKTEGRPSFNTQIFLKIYLYGYLNGLRSSRKLEKESIRNIELQWLLFGLTPNYHSISDFRKDNASGLKKLFKVFVSFLKDADLIAGETIAIDGTKSRAHNSKKANFNQKKLDRHLAYIEEKTQEYLDELARNDELEKSTTITHIQEKIERLKKNKLHYEVLEEKLKASGEPQISTTDEDSRALLVQGQVVEVSYNIQAAVDAQYNLVVATHTINRNDRNALSA
;
A
#
# COMPACT_ATOMS: atom_id res chain seq x y z
N MET A 1 55.58 -18.59 -8.11
CA MET A 1 54.82 -17.58 -7.34
C MET A 1 53.35 -17.72 -7.70
N MET A 2 52.48 -18.14 -6.77
CA MET A 2 51.04 -18.01 -6.96
C MET A 2 50.69 -16.53 -6.75
N GLN A 3 50.29 -15.84 -7.82
CA GLN A 3 50.10 -14.38 -7.80
C GLN A 3 48.71 -13.94 -7.27
N HIS A 4 47.73 -14.85 -7.18
CA HIS A 4 46.39 -14.55 -6.65
C HIS A 4 45.75 -15.76 -5.95
N ILE A 5 44.84 -15.49 -5.01
CA ILE A 5 43.96 -16.49 -4.39
C ILE A 5 42.97 -16.99 -5.44
N THR A 6 42.86 -18.32 -5.61
CA THR A 6 41.94 -18.95 -6.56
C THR A 6 40.66 -19.43 -5.88
N GLY A 7 39.50 -19.18 -6.49
CA GLY A 7 38.21 -19.68 -6.02
C GLY A 7 37.88 -21.10 -6.49
N ILE A 8 36.67 -21.56 -6.18
CA ILE A 8 36.13 -22.86 -6.62
C ILE A 8 35.73 -22.78 -8.10
N ALA A 9 36.09 -23.80 -8.89
CA ALA A 9 35.73 -23.87 -10.31
C ALA A 9 34.23 -24.09 -10.53
N ARG A 10 33.64 -23.48 -11.57
CA ARG A 10 32.18 -23.51 -11.84
C ARG A 10 31.61 -24.91 -12.05
N ASN A 11 32.44 -25.87 -12.47
CA ASN A 11 32.08 -27.26 -12.75
C ASN A 11 32.51 -28.23 -11.63
N GLN A 12 33.09 -27.73 -10.54
CA GLN A 12 33.46 -28.56 -9.39
C GLN A 12 32.21 -28.92 -8.60
N MET A 13 32.02 -30.21 -8.33
CA MET A 13 30.93 -30.69 -7.47
C MET A 13 31.24 -30.38 -6.00
N VAL A 14 30.23 -29.90 -5.27
CA VAL A 14 30.28 -29.63 -3.83
C VAL A 14 29.06 -30.29 -3.19
N PHE A 15 29.26 -30.97 -2.06
CA PHE A 15 28.19 -31.55 -1.25
C PHE A 15 28.11 -30.79 0.06
N THR A 16 26.95 -30.21 0.35
CA THR A 16 26.68 -29.46 1.58
C THR A 16 25.22 -29.63 1.94
N SER A 17 24.88 -29.54 3.23
CA SER A 17 23.49 -29.37 3.63
C SER A 17 23.08 -27.89 3.52
N LEU A 18 21.77 -27.62 3.51
CA LEU A 18 21.29 -26.24 3.66
C LEU A 18 21.77 -25.67 5.00
N GLU A 19 21.75 -26.48 6.06
CA GLU A 19 22.13 -26.06 7.41
C GLU A 19 23.57 -25.55 7.48
N ASP A 20 24.50 -26.24 6.82
CA ASP A 20 25.91 -25.82 6.74
C ASP A 20 26.12 -24.57 5.86
N SER A 21 25.13 -24.19 5.06
CA SER A 21 25.23 -23.06 4.12
C SER A 21 25.04 -21.70 4.82
N ILE A 22 24.52 -21.68 6.06
CA ILE A 22 24.20 -20.47 6.81
C ILE A 22 24.85 -20.54 8.20
N SER A 23 25.66 -19.53 8.53
CA SER A 23 26.29 -19.38 9.86
C SER A 23 25.25 -19.35 10.98
N GLU A 24 25.60 -19.89 12.15
CA GLU A 24 24.76 -19.88 13.36
C GLU A 24 24.38 -18.46 13.82
N ASP A 25 25.24 -17.47 13.59
CA ASP A 25 24.99 -16.07 13.95
C ASP A 25 24.18 -15.29 12.89
N ASN A 26 23.74 -15.95 11.81
CA ASN A 26 22.99 -15.27 10.76
C ASN A 26 21.59 -14.85 11.25
N PRO A 27 21.19 -13.57 11.09
CA PRO A 27 19.87 -13.06 11.52
C PRO A 27 18.66 -13.81 10.95
N VAL A 28 18.81 -14.49 9.81
CA VAL A 28 17.72 -15.29 9.22
C VAL A 28 17.22 -16.38 10.16
N ARG A 29 18.09 -16.89 11.03
CA ARG A 29 17.76 -17.91 12.04
C ARG A 29 16.82 -17.37 13.11
N PHE A 30 16.94 -16.08 13.45
CA PHE A 30 15.98 -15.44 14.35
C PHE A 30 14.59 -15.37 13.72
N ILE A 31 14.49 -15.08 12.42
CA ILE A 31 13.20 -15.07 11.71
C ILE A 31 12.56 -16.46 11.76
N ASP A 32 13.35 -17.49 11.51
CA ASP A 32 12.89 -18.89 11.57
C ASP A 32 12.36 -19.23 12.97
N ALA A 33 13.20 -19.07 13.99
CA ALA A 33 12.85 -19.35 15.38
C ALA A 33 11.65 -18.54 15.87
N PHE A 34 11.57 -17.25 15.53
CA PHE A 34 10.45 -16.40 15.90
C PHE A 34 9.13 -16.91 15.29
N VAL A 35 9.11 -17.25 14.00
CA VAL A 35 7.88 -17.74 13.34
C VAL A 35 7.47 -19.12 13.84
N GLU A 36 8.41 -19.99 14.22
CA GLU A 36 8.08 -21.29 14.79
C GLU A 36 7.46 -21.22 16.20
N ASN A 37 7.74 -20.15 16.95
CA ASN A 37 7.25 -19.98 18.32
C ASN A 37 5.95 -19.16 18.43
N ILE A 38 5.30 -18.85 17.30
CA ILE A 38 4.10 -18.01 17.28
C ILE A 38 2.86 -18.83 16.89
N ASP A 39 1.80 -18.70 17.68
CA ASP A 39 0.48 -19.24 17.33
C ASP A 39 -0.20 -18.34 16.27
N LEU A 40 0.01 -18.70 15.00
CA LEU A 40 -0.61 -18.02 13.87
C LEU A 40 -2.15 -18.04 13.92
N LYS A 41 -2.76 -19.10 14.46
CA LYS A 41 -4.22 -19.19 14.54
C LYS A 41 -4.76 -18.19 15.57
N ALA A 42 -4.14 -18.10 16.74
CA ALA A 42 -4.50 -17.11 17.76
C ALA A 42 -4.33 -15.67 17.26
N LEU A 43 -3.33 -15.42 16.42
CA LEU A 43 -3.14 -14.14 15.75
C LEU A 43 -4.13 -13.87 14.62
N GLY A 44 -4.98 -14.83 14.26
CA GLY A 44 -6.01 -14.67 13.23
C GLY A 44 -5.46 -14.74 11.81
N PHE A 45 -4.35 -15.47 11.60
CA PHE A 45 -3.95 -15.87 10.26
C PHE A 45 -4.89 -16.96 9.74
N GLU A 46 -5.24 -16.86 8.47
CA GLU A 46 -5.98 -17.89 7.76
C GLU A 46 -5.04 -19.06 7.46
N LEU A 47 -5.23 -20.14 8.21
CA LEU A 47 -4.53 -21.40 7.96
C LEU A 47 -5.23 -22.12 6.82
N ARG A 48 -4.53 -22.29 5.70
CA ARG A 48 -5.07 -23.07 4.57
C ARG A 48 -5.05 -24.54 4.94
N THR A 49 -6.24 -25.12 5.12
CA THR A 49 -6.39 -26.56 5.34
C THR A 49 -5.96 -27.33 4.08
N PRO A 50 -5.17 -28.40 4.21
CA PRO A 50 -4.83 -29.27 3.08
C PRO A 50 -6.12 -29.74 2.39
N LYS A 51 -6.20 -29.53 1.08
CA LYS A 51 -7.31 -30.04 0.28
C LYS A 51 -7.11 -31.54 0.05
N THR A 52 -8.21 -32.28 -0.01
CA THR A 52 -8.20 -33.72 -0.36
C THR A 52 -7.76 -33.95 -1.81
N GLU A 53 -7.99 -32.97 -2.69
CA GLU A 53 -7.67 -33.03 -4.12
C GLU A 53 -6.97 -31.76 -4.61
N GLY A 54 -6.19 -31.89 -5.68
CA GLY A 54 -5.43 -30.79 -6.30
C GLY A 54 -4.03 -30.60 -5.72
N ARG A 55 -3.34 -29.53 -6.15
CA ARG A 55 -2.00 -29.21 -5.66
C ARG A 55 -2.05 -28.78 -4.19
N PRO A 56 -1.25 -29.39 -3.28
CA PRO A 56 -1.16 -28.95 -1.90
C PRO A 56 -0.75 -27.48 -1.78
N SER A 57 -1.29 -26.77 -0.79
CA SER A 57 -0.87 -25.41 -0.47
C SER A 57 0.44 -25.39 0.30
N PHE A 58 1.18 -24.29 0.18
CA PHE A 58 2.29 -23.99 1.10
C PHE A 58 1.77 -23.75 2.52
N ASN A 59 2.59 -24.05 3.52
CA ASN A 59 2.33 -23.67 4.91
C ASN A 59 2.34 -22.13 5.04
N THR A 60 1.37 -21.58 5.77
CA THR A 60 1.25 -20.14 6.08
C THR A 60 2.54 -19.55 6.67
N GLN A 61 3.29 -20.29 7.48
CA GLN A 61 4.58 -19.85 8.05
C GLN A 61 5.61 -19.48 6.99
N ILE A 62 5.65 -20.18 5.84
CA ILE A 62 6.58 -19.89 4.73
C ILE A 62 6.39 -18.46 4.24
N PHE A 63 5.15 -18.03 4.04
CA PHE A 63 4.87 -16.68 3.58
C PHE A 63 5.21 -15.63 4.63
N LEU A 64 4.97 -15.92 5.91
CA LEU A 64 5.33 -15.01 6.98
C LEU A 64 6.85 -14.81 7.06
N LYS A 65 7.62 -15.89 7.01
CA LYS A 65 9.10 -15.88 6.95
C LYS A 65 9.60 -15.01 5.79
N ILE A 66 9.02 -15.18 4.59
CA ILE A 66 9.34 -14.35 3.40
C ILE A 66 9.11 -12.85 3.68
N TYR A 67 7.98 -12.48 4.28
CA TYR A 67 7.67 -11.08 4.53
C TYR A 67 8.58 -10.45 5.59
N LEU A 68 8.87 -11.17 6.68
CA LEU A 68 9.79 -10.71 7.71
C LEU A 68 11.21 -10.53 7.15
N TYR A 69 11.70 -11.51 6.38
CA TYR A 69 12.97 -11.41 5.67
C TYR A 69 12.98 -10.22 4.71
N GLY A 70 11.88 -10.03 3.98
CA GLY A 70 11.71 -8.93 3.06
C GLY A 70 11.74 -7.57 3.73
N TYR A 71 11.09 -7.41 4.89
CA TYR A 71 11.12 -6.16 5.64
C TYR A 71 12.50 -5.84 6.19
N LEU A 72 13.20 -6.84 6.74
CA LEU A 72 14.57 -6.68 7.23
C LEU A 72 15.53 -6.23 6.12
N ASN A 73 15.38 -6.76 4.91
CA ASN A 73 16.27 -6.49 3.77
C ASN A 73 15.74 -5.44 2.78
N GLY A 74 14.64 -4.74 3.09
CA GLY A 74 14.06 -3.73 2.20
C GLY A 74 13.40 -4.26 0.92
N LEU A 75 13.12 -5.56 0.83
CA LEU A 75 12.46 -6.23 -0.29
C LEU A 75 10.93 -6.23 -0.12
N ARG A 76 10.27 -5.22 -0.70
CA ARG A 76 8.82 -5.02 -0.53
C ARG A 76 7.92 -5.60 -1.63
N SER A 77 8.50 -5.95 -2.78
CA SER A 77 7.76 -6.43 -3.95
C SER A 77 7.67 -7.95 -3.93
N SER A 78 6.47 -8.52 -4.07
CA SER A 78 6.26 -9.97 -4.14
C SER A 78 7.03 -10.63 -5.29
N ARG A 79 7.22 -9.93 -6.42
CA ARG A 79 8.06 -10.43 -7.54
C ARG A 79 9.54 -10.42 -7.20
N LYS A 80 10.00 -9.41 -6.44
CA LYS A 80 11.37 -9.41 -5.93
C LYS A 80 11.57 -10.54 -4.94
N LEU A 81 10.62 -10.76 -4.03
CA LEU A 81 10.66 -11.85 -3.05
C LEU A 81 10.69 -13.23 -3.72
N GLU A 82 9.84 -13.46 -4.72
CA GLU A 82 9.87 -14.68 -5.56
C GLU A 82 11.26 -14.85 -6.21
N LYS A 83 11.80 -13.80 -6.84
CA LYS A 83 13.13 -13.84 -7.44
C LYS A 83 14.24 -14.15 -6.43
N GLU A 84 14.17 -13.56 -5.23
CA GLU A 84 15.14 -13.82 -4.17
C GLU A 84 15.03 -15.25 -3.64
N SER A 85 13.82 -15.83 -3.53
CA SER A 85 13.65 -17.23 -3.11
C SER A 85 14.39 -18.24 -3.99
N ILE A 86 14.64 -17.88 -5.26
CA ILE A 86 15.36 -18.72 -6.23
C ILE A 86 16.88 -18.60 -6.10
N ARG A 87 17.41 -17.42 -5.74
CA ARG A 87 18.85 -17.11 -5.89
C ARG A 87 19.59 -16.81 -4.59
N ASN A 88 18.86 -16.51 -3.52
CA ASN A 88 19.43 -16.09 -2.25
C ASN A 88 19.50 -17.29 -1.31
N ILE A 89 20.71 -17.63 -0.86
CA ILE A 89 20.95 -18.80 -0.01
C ILE A 89 20.23 -18.71 1.34
N GLU A 90 20.05 -17.50 1.90
CA GLU A 90 19.32 -17.30 3.16
C GLU A 90 17.84 -17.64 2.99
N LEU A 91 17.22 -17.24 1.88
CA LEU A 91 15.83 -17.61 1.60
C LEU A 91 15.70 -19.08 1.18
N GLN A 92 16.67 -19.63 0.45
CA GLN A 92 16.68 -21.06 0.16
C GLN A 92 16.74 -21.87 1.45
N TRP A 93 17.56 -21.45 2.42
CA TRP A 93 17.60 -22.06 3.75
C TRP A 93 16.27 -21.88 4.50
N LEU A 94 15.80 -20.64 4.64
CA LEU A 94 14.60 -20.28 5.42
C LEU A 94 13.32 -20.94 4.90
N LEU A 95 13.26 -21.23 3.59
CA LEU A 95 12.09 -21.80 2.92
C LEU A 95 12.28 -23.27 2.54
N PHE A 96 13.33 -23.95 3.01
CA PHE A 96 13.62 -25.34 2.66
C PHE A 96 13.71 -25.59 1.15
N GLY A 97 14.26 -24.62 0.40
CA GLY A 97 14.38 -24.65 -1.06
C GLY A 97 13.06 -24.39 -1.81
N LEU A 98 11.97 -24.09 -1.12
CA LEU A 98 10.68 -23.78 -1.75
C LEU A 98 10.73 -22.40 -2.40
N THR A 99 10.06 -22.29 -3.56
CA THR A 99 9.98 -21.05 -4.34
C THR A 99 8.51 -20.66 -4.59
N PRO A 100 7.82 -20.07 -3.60
CA PRO A 100 6.45 -19.63 -3.78
C PRO A 100 6.36 -18.53 -4.83
N ASN A 101 5.33 -18.59 -5.68
CA ASN A 101 5.15 -17.59 -6.73
C ASN A 101 4.67 -16.24 -6.17
N TYR A 102 4.88 -15.16 -6.94
CA TYR A 102 4.56 -13.81 -6.48
C TYR A 102 3.06 -13.59 -6.18
N HIS A 103 2.17 -14.32 -6.86
CA HIS A 103 0.73 -14.26 -6.61
C HIS A 103 0.42 -14.80 -5.22
N SER A 104 0.91 -15.99 -4.88
CA SER A 104 0.69 -16.62 -3.57
C SER A 104 1.26 -15.76 -2.43
N ILE A 105 2.45 -15.18 -2.66
CA ILE A 105 3.06 -14.23 -1.71
C ILE A 105 2.14 -13.01 -1.53
N SER A 106 1.66 -12.41 -2.62
CA SER A 106 0.78 -11.23 -2.55
C SER A 106 -0.56 -11.53 -1.89
N ASP A 107 -1.18 -12.66 -2.22
CA ASP A 107 -2.47 -13.09 -1.68
C ASP A 107 -2.37 -13.31 -0.17
N PHE A 108 -1.29 -13.95 0.31
CA PHE A 108 -1.07 -14.10 1.75
C PHE A 108 -1.15 -12.76 2.50
N ARG A 109 -0.46 -11.71 2.02
CA ARG A 109 -0.50 -10.39 2.68
C ARG A 109 -1.88 -9.75 2.62
N LYS A 110 -2.59 -9.91 1.50
CA LYS A 110 -3.94 -9.39 1.30
C LYS A 110 -4.92 -10.03 2.29
N ASP A 111 -4.89 -11.36 2.36
CA ASP A 111 -5.84 -12.16 3.13
C ASP A 111 -5.54 -12.08 4.65
N ASN A 112 -4.29 -11.82 5.04
CA ASN A 112 -3.84 -11.85 6.44
C ASN A 112 -3.47 -10.48 7.02
N ALA A 113 -4.02 -9.39 6.49
CA ALA A 113 -3.68 -8.03 6.93
C ALA A 113 -3.93 -7.78 8.43
N SER A 114 -5.00 -8.37 8.99
CA SER A 114 -5.31 -8.28 10.43
C SER A 114 -4.30 -9.08 11.28
N GLY A 115 -3.91 -10.27 10.82
CA GLY A 115 -2.89 -11.11 11.45
C GLY A 115 -1.53 -10.44 11.51
N LEU A 116 -1.10 -9.79 10.42
CA LEU A 116 0.15 -9.03 10.38
C LEU A 116 0.15 -7.84 11.38
N LYS A 117 -0.98 -7.13 11.54
CA LYS A 117 -1.11 -6.06 12.53
C LYS A 117 -0.99 -6.60 13.96
N LYS A 118 -1.59 -7.75 14.25
CA LYS A 118 -1.50 -8.40 15.57
C LYS A 118 -0.11 -8.95 15.84
N LEU A 119 0.53 -9.54 14.83
CA LEU A 119 1.92 -9.99 14.91
C LEU A 119 2.87 -8.85 15.29
N PHE A 120 2.70 -7.67 14.69
CA PHE A 120 3.49 -6.50 15.06
C PHE A 120 3.32 -6.14 16.55
N LYS A 121 2.11 -6.23 17.10
CA LYS A 121 1.88 -6.02 18.55
C LYS A 121 2.58 -7.06 19.41
N VAL A 122 2.58 -8.33 18.99
CA VAL A 122 3.32 -9.40 19.68
C VAL A 122 4.82 -9.12 19.63
N PHE A 123 5.34 -8.71 18.49
CA PHE A 123 6.76 -8.36 18.36
C PHE A 123 7.16 -7.18 19.26
N VAL A 124 6.34 -6.13 19.32
CA VAL A 124 6.54 -5.01 20.25
C VAL A 124 6.47 -5.46 21.71
N SER A 125 5.58 -6.40 22.04
CA SER A 125 5.49 -6.96 23.40
C SER A 125 6.74 -7.78 23.74
N PHE A 126 7.22 -8.61 22.82
CA PHE A 126 8.49 -9.33 22.94
C PHE A 126 9.67 -8.39 23.18
N LEU A 127 9.76 -7.29 22.41
CA LEU A 127 10.81 -6.29 22.59
C LEU A 127 10.73 -5.62 23.97
N LYS A 128 9.52 -5.38 24.48
CA LYS A 128 9.33 -4.87 25.84
C LYS A 128 9.79 -5.87 26.90
N ASP A 129 9.44 -7.15 26.75
CA ASP A 129 9.85 -8.21 27.67
C ASP A 129 11.37 -8.46 27.64
N ALA A 130 12.03 -8.12 26.53
CA ALA A 130 13.48 -8.16 26.36
C ALA A 130 14.20 -6.86 26.80
N ASP A 131 13.50 -5.95 27.48
CA ASP A 131 14.02 -4.64 27.94
C ASP A 131 14.54 -3.73 26.81
N LEU A 132 14.06 -3.94 25.58
CA LEU A 132 14.39 -3.13 24.39
C LEU A 132 13.38 -1.99 24.16
N ILE A 133 12.33 -1.89 24.98
CA ILE A 133 11.35 -0.80 24.96
C ILE A 133 11.01 -0.43 26.40
N ALA A 134 11.31 0.82 26.78
CA ALA A 134 10.97 1.34 28.10
C ALA A 134 9.47 1.70 28.21
N GLY A 135 8.91 2.31 27.16
CA GLY A 135 7.53 2.79 27.13
C GLY A 135 7.27 4.07 27.93
N GLU A 136 8.32 4.72 28.44
CA GLU A 136 8.22 5.95 29.24
C GLU A 136 8.06 7.20 28.37
N THR A 137 8.93 7.33 27.36
CA THR A 137 8.93 8.47 26.43
C THR A 137 8.68 7.95 25.03
N ILE A 138 7.53 8.33 24.47
CA ILE A 138 7.12 7.98 23.11
C ILE A 138 7.06 9.25 22.26
N ALA A 139 7.88 9.30 21.22
CA ALA A 139 7.80 10.33 20.19
C ALA A 139 6.80 9.91 19.12
N ILE A 140 5.89 10.82 18.73
CA ILE A 140 4.91 10.57 17.67
C ILE A 140 5.14 11.59 16.55
N ASP A 141 5.29 11.12 15.33
CA ASP A 141 5.40 11.97 14.15
C ASP A 141 4.61 11.39 12.97
N GLY A 142 4.13 12.29 12.09
CA GLY A 142 3.29 11.99 10.95
C GLY A 142 3.96 12.38 9.64
N THR A 143 4.20 11.40 8.77
CA THR A 143 4.72 11.63 7.42
C THR A 143 3.63 11.51 6.37
N LYS A 144 3.48 12.55 5.54
CA LYS A 144 2.52 12.55 4.43
C LYS A 144 3.12 11.86 3.21
N SER A 145 2.53 10.73 2.81
CA SER A 145 2.91 9.97 1.62
C SER A 145 1.90 10.18 0.51
N ARG A 146 2.37 10.60 -0.68
CA ARG A 146 1.50 10.79 -1.84
C ARG A 146 0.78 9.49 -2.21
N ALA A 147 -0.51 9.62 -2.48
CA ALA A 147 -1.38 8.53 -2.90
C ALA A 147 -1.35 8.37 -4.42
N HIS A 148 -1.92 7.26 -4.92
CA HIS A 148 -2.08 7.05 -6.35
C HIS A 148 -3.38 7.70 -6.85
N ASN A 149 -3.54 9.00 -6.58
CA ASN A 149 -4.69 9.78 -7.05
C ASN A 149 -4.24 11.20 -7.39
N SER A 150 -4.74 11.75 -8.50
CA SER A 150 -4.41 13.12 -8.88
C SER A 150 -5.31 14.14 -8.18
N LYS A 151 -4.84 15.37 -8.00
CA LYS A 151 -5.69 16.47 -7.49
C LYS A 151 -6.93 16.72 -8.36
N LYS A 152 -6.84 16.42 -9.66
CA LYS A 152 -7.97 16.51 -10.61
C LYS A 152 -9.01 15.43 -10.32
N ALA A 153 -8.58 14.26 -9.89
CA ALA A 153 -9.39 13.08 -9.55
C ALA A 153 -9.82 13.04 -8.06
N ASN A 154 -9.72 14.17 -7.34
CA ASN A 154 -10.24 14.34 -5.99
C ASN A 154 -11.31 15.43 -5.99
N PHE A 155 -12.47 15.16 -5.41
CA PHE A 155 -13.65 16.03 -5.46
C PHE A 155 -14.19 16.32 -4.07
N ASN A 156 -14.55 17.58 -3.85
CA ASN A 156 -15.33 18.03 -2.70
C ASN A 156 -16.58 18.74 -3.23
N GLN A 157 -17.54 19.05 -2.35
CA GLN A 157 -18.81 19.67 -2.76
C GLN A 157 -18.58 20.93 -3.60
N LYS A 158 -17.76 21.87 -3.11
CA LYS A 158 -17.43 23.12 -3.82
C LYS A 158 -16.87 22.91 -5.23
N LYS A 159 -16.06 21.88 -5.44
CA LYS A 159 -15.50 21.55 -6.75
C LYS A 159 -16.56 20.96 -7.68
N LEU A 160 -17.47 20.12 -7.16
CA LEU A 160 -18.59 19.59 -7.92
C LEU A 160 -19.55 20.71 -8.34
N ASP A 161 -19.94 21.58 -7.42
CA ASP A 161 -20.79 22.74 -7.69
C ASP A 161 -20.22 23.62 -8.81
N ARG A 162 -18.90 23.89 -8.75
CA ARG A 162 -18.20 24.66 -9.80
C ARG A 162 -18.24 23.97 -11.16
N HIS A 163 -18.10 22.65 -11.22
CA HIS A 163 -18.17 21.91 -12.46
C HIS A 163 -19.59 21.89 -13.04
N LEU A 164 -20.61 21.73 -12.19
CA LEU A 164 -22.02 21.77 -12.60
C LEU A 164 -22.41 23.16 -13.11
N ALA A 165 -22.06 24.22 -12.38
CA ALA A 165 -22.32 25.59 -12.80
C ALA A 165 -21.65 25.94 -14.14
N TYR A 166 -20.40 25.52 -14.34
CA TYR A 166 -19.70 25.70 -15.62
C TYR A 166 -20.39 24.98 -16.77
N ILE A 167 -20.91 23.77 -16.52
CA ILE A 167 -21.66 23.02 -17.53
C ILE A 167 -22.94 23.76 -17.90
N GLU A 168 -23.69 24.25 -16.91
CA GLU A 168 -24.92 24.99 -17.14
C GLU A 168 -24.69 26.28 -17.93
N GLU A 169 -23.69 27.07 -17.53
CA GLU A 169 -23.29 28.29 -18.24
C GLU A 169 -22.91 27.99 -19.71
N LYS A 170 -22.08 26.97 -19.95
CA LYS A 170 -21.66 26.62 -21.31
C LYS A 170 -22.76 26.00 -22.15
N THR A 171 -23.67 25.23 -21.55
CA THR A 171 -24.84 24.72 -22.25
C THR A 171 -25.76 25.86 -22.67
N GLN A 172 -25.99 26.84 -21.78
CA GLN A 172 -26.80 28.01 -22.12
C GLN A 172 -26.16 28.84 -23.24
N GLU A 173 -24.85 29.09 -23.18
CA GLU A 173 -24.11 29.81 -24.23
C GLU A 173 -24.29 29.15 -25.61
N TYR A 174 -24.20 27.82 -25.69
CA TYR A 174 -24.41 27.09 -26.94
C TYR A 174 -25.87 27.12 -27.43
N LEU A 175 -26.84 27.07 -26.51
CA LEU A 175 -28.26 27.20 -26.87
C LEU A 175 -28.59 28.61 -27.38
N ASP A 176 -28.05 29.64 -26.76
CA ASP A 176 -28.22 31.04 -27.17
C ASP A 176 -27.56 31.33 -28.53
N GLU A 177 -26.45 30.67 -28.84
CA GLU A 177 -25.80 30.78 -30.14
C GLU A 177 -26.61 30.08 -31.24
N LEU A 178 -27.19 28.90 -30.95
CA LEU A 178 -28.10 28.23 -31.88
C LEU A 178 -29.33 29.12 -32.18
N ALA A 179 -29.97 29.67 -31.13
CA ALA A 179 -31.10 30.57 -31.29
C ALA A 179 -30.75 31.82 -32.11
N ARG A 180 -29.60 32.46 -31.85
CA ARG A 180 -29.13 33.62 -32.63
C ARG A 180 -28.83 33.28 -34.08
N ASN A 181 -28.30 32.10 -34.37
CA ASN A 181 -28.04 31.68 -35.75
C ASN A 181 -29.35 31.42 -36.51
N ASP A 182 -30.34 30.83 -35.85
CA ASP A 182 -31.69 30.63 -36.40
C ASP A 182 -32.37 31.97 -36.73
N GLU A 183 -32.22 32.99 -35.87
CA GLU A 183 -32.76 34.34 -36.11
C GLU A 183 -32.07 35.11 -37.25
N LEU A 184 -30.78 34.85 -37.49
CA LEU A 184 -29.95 35.63 -38.42
C LEU A 184 -29.73 34.95 -39.78
N GLU A 185 -30.26 33.74 -40.00
CA GLU A 185 -30.00 32.88 -41.17
C GLU A 185 -28.50 32.77 -41.54
N LYS A 186 -27.62 32.84 -40.54
CA LYS A 186 -26.16 32.73 -40.72
C LYS A 186 -25.70 31.31 -40.48
N SER A 187 -24.60 30.90 -41.14
CA SER A 187 -23.94 29.64 -40.79
C SER A 187 -23.34 29.75 -39.38
N THR A 188 -23.54 28.71 -38.57
CA THR A 188 -23.01 28.59 -37.20
C THR A 188 -21.51 28.88 -37.16
N THR A 189 -21.09 29.81 -36.29
CA THR A 189 -19.67 30.17 -36.12
C THR A 189 -18.91 29.06 -35.37
N ILE A 190 -19.57 28.39 -34.42
CA ILE A 190 -19.02 27.23 -33.72
C ILE A 190 -19.38 25.93 -34.45
N THR A 191 -18.38 25.13 -34.82
CA THR A 191 -18.57 23.79 -35.39
C THR A 191 -18.86 22.74 -34.30
N HIS A 192 -19.65 21.72 -34.66
CA HIS A 192 -19.99 20.56 -33.83
C HIS A 192 -20.69 20.89 -32.49
N ILE A 193 -21.61 21.86 -32.48
CA ILE A 193 -22.31 22.29 -31.26
C ILE A 193 -23.08 21.13 -30.59
N GLN A 194 -23.81 20.32 -31.38
CA GLN A 194 -24.57 19.18 -30.84
C GLN A 194 -23.68 18.16 -30.12
N GLU A 195 -22.52 17.82 -30.69
CA GLU A 195 -21.53 16.93 -30.04
C GLU A 195 -21.01 17.52 -28.73
N LYS A 196 -20.79 18.85 -28.70
CA LYS A 196 -20.35 19.56 -27.48
C LYS A 196 -21.41 19.54 -26.39
N ILE A 197 -22.68 19.74 -26.74
CA ILE A 197 -23.81 19.66 -25.82
C ILE A 197 -23.94 18.24 -25.26
N GLU A 198 -23.86 17.21 -26.10
CA GLU A 198 -23.92 15.81 -25.65
C GLU A 198 -22.75 15.46 -24.71
N ARG A 199 -21.54 15.97 -24.99
CA ARG A 199 -20.40 15.82 -24.08
C ARG A 199 -20.64 16.50 -22.73
N LEU A 200 -21.25 17.69 -22.72
CA LEU A 200 -21.60 18.40 -21.49
C LEU A 200 -22.65 17.64 -20.67
N LYS A 201 -23.70 17.09 -21.31
CA LYS A 201 -24.69 16.23 -20.65
C LYS A 201 -24.06 15.01 -20.01
N LYS A 202 -23.17 14.31 -20.73
CA LYS A 202 -22.43 13.15 -20.19
C LYS A 202 -21.58 13.54 -18.96
N ASN A 203 -20.91 14.69 -19.03
CA ASN A 203 -20.12 15.18 -17.90
C ASN A 203 -21.00 15.59 -16.71
N LYS A 204 -22.18 16.16 -16.95
CA LYS A 204 -23.15 16.52 -15.88
C LYS A 204 -23.55 15.27 -15.10
N LEU A 205 -23.99 14.22 -15.81
CA LEU A 205 -24.31 12.92 -15.21
C LEU A 205 -23.15 12.34 -14.40
N HIS A 206 -21.92 12.44 -14.92
CA HIS A 206 -20.73 11.97 -14.20
C HIS A 206 -20.53 12.69 -12.85
N TYR A 207 -20.67 14.03 -12.83
CA TYR A 207 -20.52 14.81 -11.60
C TYR A 207 -21.68 14.62 -10.63
N GLU A 208 -22.92 14.45 -11.11
CA GLU A 208 -24.08 14.13 -10.28
C GLU A 208 -23.88 12.77 -9.57
N VAL A 209 -23.39 11.74 -10.28
CA VAL A 209 -23.04 10.45 -9.67
C VAL A 209 -21.93 10.58 -8.63
N LEU A 210 -20.93 11.44 -8.87
CA LEU A 210 -19.89 11.71 -7.88
C LEU A 210 -20.43 12.45 -6.66
N GLU A 211 -21.40 13.35 -6.83
CA GLU A 211 -22.05 14.06 -5.73
C GLU A 211 -22.88 13.12 -4.85
N GLU A 212 -23.66 12.23 -5.47
CA GLU A 212 -24.38 11.16 -4.77
C GLU A 212 -23.41 10.29 -3.96
N LYS A 213 -22.29 9.88 -4.56
CA LYS A 213 -21.24 9.12 -3.86
C LYS A 213 -20.62 9.89 -2.71
N LEU A 214 -20.35 11.18 -2.88
CA LEU A 214 -19.81 12.05 -1.82
C LEU A 214 -20.79 12.11 -0.64
N LYS A 215 -22.06 12.40 -0.90
CA LYS A 215 -23.12 12.42 0.13
C LYS A 215 -23.26 11.07 0.83
N ALA A 216 -23.30 9.96 0.08
CA ALA A 216 -23.42 8.62 0.63
C ALA A 216 -22.22 8.21 1.49
N SER A 217 -21.00 8.65 1.14
CA SER A 217 -19.79 8.37 1.93
C SER A 217 -19.74 9.07 3.28
N GLY A 218 -20.46 10.19 3.45
CA GLY A 218 -20.38 11.03 4.66
C GLY A 218 -19.04 11.77 4.83
N GLU A 219 -18.15 11.68 3.85
CA GLU A 219 -16.81 12.26 3.87
C GLU A 219 -16.81 13.66 3.22
N PRO A 220 -15.90 14.57 3.61
CA PRO A 220 -15.83 15.93 3.03
C PRO A 220 -15.32 15.94 1.58
N GLN A 221 -14.72 14.83 1.12
CA GLN A 221 -14.17 14.69 -0.21
C GLN A 221 -14.08 13.20 -0.61
N ILE A 222 -14.03 12.95 -1.91
CA ILE A 222 -13.85 11.63 -2.50
C ILE A 222 -12.71 11.62 -3.53
N SER A 223 -12.01 10.49 -3.60
CA SER A 223 -10.98 10.20 -4.59
C SER A 223 -11.46 9.11 -5.54
N THR A 224 -11.21 9.24 -6.84
CA THR A 224 -11.74 8.27 -7.84
C THR A 224 -10.78 7.13 -8.17
N THR A 225 -9.46 7.32 -8.01
CA THR A 225 -8.48 6.27 -8.32
C THR A 225 -8.04 5.51 -7.06
N ASP A 226 -7.84 6.22 -5.96
CA ASP A 226 -7.42 5.66 -4.68
C ASP A 226 -8.39 6.13 -3.60
N GLU A 227 -9.44 5.33 -3.37
CA GLU A 227 -10.67 5.74 -2.66
C GLU A 227 -10.44 6.17 -1.21
N ASP A 228 -9.41 5.63 -0.55
CA ASP A 228 -9.08 5.95 0.84
C ASP A 228 -8.25 7.23 0.97
N SER A 229 -7.68 7.72 -0.14
CA SER A 229 -6.80 8.89 -0.16
C SER A 229 -7.59 10.20 -0.09
N ARG A 230 -6.96 11.22 0.51
CA ARG A 230 -7.59 12.52 0.78
C ARG A 230 -6.63 13.65 0.43
N ALA A 231 -7.15 14.81 0.05
CA ALA A 231 -6.32 16.00 -0.11
C ALA A 231 -5.90 16.52 1.28
N LEU A 232 -4.60 16.52 1.55
CA LEU A 232 -3.99 16.92 2.82
C LEU A 232 -3.03 18.09 2.62
N LEU A 233 -2.83 18.88 3.69
CA LEU A 233 -1.91 20.01 3.69
C LEU A 233 -0.52 19.48 4.01
N VAL A 234 0.41 19.52 3.05
CA VAL A 234 1.76 18.99 3.21
C VAL A 234 2.68 20.01 3.88
N GLN A 235 2.79 21.20 3.30
CA GLN A 235 3.68 22.25 3.79
C GLN A 235 3.14 23.63 3.41
N GLY A 236 2.98 24.53 4.38
CA GLY A 236 2.46 25.87 4.14
C GLY A 236 1.06 25.85 3.53
N GLN A 237 0.94 26.18 2.25
CA GLN A 237 -0.30 26.15 1.45
C GLN A 237 -0.35 24.99 0.43
N VAL A 238 0.69 24.15 0.38
CA VAL A 238 0.78 23.04 -0.57
C VAL A 238 -0.14 21.91 -0.12
N VAL A 239 -1.12 21.58 -0.98
CA VAL A 239 -2.06 20.47 -0.77
C VAL A 239 -1.75 19.34 -1.75
N GLU A 240 -1.64 18.11 -1.26
CA GLU A 240 -1.45 16.89 -2.06
C GLU A 240 -2.46 15.82 -1.66
N VAL A 241 -2.89 15.01 -2.64
CA VAL A 241 -3.71 13.83 -2.34
C VAL A 241 -2.78 12.75 -1.76
N SER A 242 -2.96 12.45 -0.49
CA SER A 242 -1.98 11.69 0.30
C SER A 242 -2.63 10.95 1.46
N TYR A 243 -1.83 10.06 2.04
CA TYR A 243 -2.03 9.46 3.34
C TYR A 243 -1.12 10.15 4.35
N ASN A 244 -1.56 10.25 5.59
CA ASN A 244 -0.72 10.62 6.70
C ASN A 244 -0.37 9.36 7.50
N ILE A 245 0.88 8.93 7.40
CA ILE A 245 1.40 7.75 8.10
C ILE A 245 2.01 8.23 9.41
N GLN A 246 1.38 7.86 10.51
CA GLN A 246 1.85 8.15 11.86
C GLN A 246 2.68 7.00 12.38
N ALA A 247 3.81 7.33 13.00
CA ALA A 247 4.66 6.40 13.70
C ALA A 247 4.87 6.88 15.14
N ALA A 248 4.85 5.93 16.07
CA ALA A 248 5.24 6.13 17.45
C ALA A 248 6.55 5.39 17.70
N VAL A 249 7.53 6.07 18.30
CA VAL A 249 8.89 5.57 18.51
C VAL A 249 9.24 5.69 19.98
N ASP A 250 9.74 4.61 20.57
CA ASP A 250 10.27 4.59 21.93
C ASP A 250 11.67 5.21 21.99
N ALA A 251 11.92 6.05 23.00
CA ALA A 251 13.15 6.83 23.10
C ALA A 251 14.40 6.03 23.51
N GLN A 252 14.26 4.83 24.10
CA GLN A 252 15.41 4.11 24.67
C GLN A 252 16.35 3.61 23.57
N TYR A 253 15.79 2.93 22.56
CA TYR A 253 16.55 2.35 21.43
C TYR A 253 16.02 2.80 20.06
N ASN A 254 15.14 3.81 20.02
CA ASN A 254 14.54 4.34 18.80
C ASN A 254 13.73 3.29 18.01
N LEU A 255 13.05 2.40 18.73
CA LEU A 255 12.24 1.35 18.11
C LEU A 255 10.82 1.82 17.85
N VAL A 256 10.29 1.47 16.67
CA VAL A 256 8.91 1.78 16.30
C VAL A 256 7.96 0.86 17.10
N VAL A 257 7.08 1.45 17.89
CA VAL A 257 6.15 0.74 18.78
C VAL A 257 4.71 0.76 18.30
N ALA A 258 4.33 1.75 17.49
CA ALA A 258 3.02 1.80 16.85
C ALA A 258 3.12 2.47 15.48
N THR A 259 2.25 2.05 14.57
CA THR A 259 2.05 2.72 13.29
C THR A 259 0.56 2.83 13.00
N HIS A 260 0.14 3.93 12.39
CA HIS A 260 -1.24 4.13 11.97
C HIS A 260 -1.31 5.00 10.73
N THR A 261 -2.01 4.53 9.70
CA THR A 261 -2.24 5.32 8.48
C THR A 261 -3.60 5.96 8.57
N ILE A 262 -3.63 7.28 8.56
CA ILE A 262 -4.86 8.09 8.51
C ILE A 262 -4.90 8.90 7.23
N ASN A 263 -6.07 9.43 6.91
CA ASN A 263 -6.31 10.24 5.72
C ASN A 263 -6.77 11.66 6.10
N ARG A 264 -6.26 12.18 7.22
CA ARG A 264 -6.53 13.53 7.74
C ARG A 264 -5.26 14.19 8.28
N ASN A 265 -5.28 15.52 8.35
CA ASN A 265 -4.24 16.26 9.06
C ASN A 265 -4.39 16.06 10.57
N ASP A 266 -3.26 16.02 11.27
CA ASP A 266 -3.12 15.64 12.68
C ASP A 266 -2.69 16.78 13.60
N ARG A 267 -2.81 18.04 13.14
CA ARG A 267 -2.44 19.25 13.91
C ARG A 267 -2.99 19.26 15.34
N ASN A 268 -4.16 18.67 15.56
CA ASN A 268 -4.87 18.64 16.83
C ASN A 268 -5.02 17.21 17.38
N ALA A 269 -4.24 16.23 16.89
CA ALA A 269 -4.42 14.83 17.26
C ALA A 269 -4.03 14.53 18.72
N LEU A 270 -3.22 15.39 19.34
CA LEU A 270 -2.75 15.28 20.73
C LEU A 270 -3.21 16.45 21.62
N SER A 271 -4.00 17.38 21.08
CA SER A 271 -4.63 18.42 21.90
C SER A 271 -5.89 17.83 22.53
N ALA A 272 -5.92 17.75 23.86
CA ALA A 272 -7.08 17.39 24.65
C ALA A 272 -8.22 18.40 24.49
#